data_AF-V3ZPB8-F1
#
_entry.id   AF-V3ZPB8-F1
#
_cell.length_a   1.000
_cell.length_b   1.000
_cell.length_c   1.000
_cell.angle_alpha   90.00
_cell.angle_beta   90.00
_cell.angle_gamma   90.00
#
_symmetry.space_group_name_H-M   'P 1'
#
loop_
_entity.id
_entity.type
_entity.pdbx_description
1 polymer ?
#
loop_
_entity_poly.entity_id
_entity_poly.type
_entity_poly.pdbx_seq_one_letter_code
_entity_poly.pdbx_strand_id
1 'polypeptide(L)'
;GLAIDVLKKVTENLGLRYTIELQEDDLPGQKMPNGSWNGLVERLIERKVDVGGPLHITSDRERVLDFTKPIVNSGISYLIKEARVQARSISLIFEPFSTEVWLTLLIAFIIISILFYTICRVSPY
;
A
#
# COMPACT_ATOMS: atom_id res chain seq x y z
N GLY A 1 18.75 -3.88 -16.32
CA GLY A 1 17.69 -3.21 -15.55
C GLY A 1 16.70 -2.66 -16.54
N LEU A 2 15.38 -2.79 -16.30
CA LEU A 2 14.35 -2.71 -17.35
C LEU A 2 14.57 -1.59 -18.39
N ALA A 3 14.75 -0.34 -17.94
CA ALA A 3 14.93 0.80 -18.83
C ALA A 3 16.20 0.70 -19.71
N ILE A 4 17.31 0.22 -19.15
CA ILE A 4 18.58 0.02 -19.87
C ILE A 4 18.46 -1.13 -20.88
N ASP A 5 17.75 -2.20 -20.51
CA ASP A 5 17.57 -3.36 -21.37
C ASP A 5 16.69 -3.00 -22.58
N VAL A 6 15.65 -2.19 -22.37
CA VAL A 6 14.81 -1.63 -23.44
C VAL A 6 15.62 -0.69 -24.33
N LEU A 7 16.38 0.25 -23.74
CA LEU A 7 17.22 1.18 -24.51
C LEU A 7 18.19 0.42 -25.42
N LYS A 8 18.91 -0.56 -24.85
CA LYS A 8 19.85 -1.40 -25.60
C LYS A 8 19.17 -2.06 -26.78
N LYS A 9 18.00 -2.68 -26.57
CA LYS A 9 17.29 -3.38 -27.64
C LYS A 9 16.79 -2.44 -28.74
N VAL A 10 16.31 -1.25 -28.37
CA VAL A 10 15.89 -0.22 -29.32
C VAL A 10 17.08 0.27 -30.15
N THR A 11 18.20 0.56 -29.50
CA THR A 11 19.40 1.06 -30.17
C THR A 11 20.04 0.01 -31.08
N GLU A 12 20.04 -1.27 -30.69
CA GLU A 12 20.49 -2.39 -31.53
C GLU A 12 19.65 -2.52 -32.80
N ASN A 13 18.32 -2.42 -32.67
CA ASN A 13 17.40 -2.51 -33.80
C ASN A 13 17.53 -1.31 -34.77
N LEU A 14 17.89 -0.14 -34.24
CA LEU A 14 18.05 1.10 -35.02
C LEU A 14 19.50 1.35 -35.50
N GLY A 15 20.47 0.56 -35.02
CA GLY A 15 21.89 0.77 -35.33
C GLY A 15 22.49 2.04 -34.73
N LEU A 16 21.93 2.54 -33.62
CA LEU A 16 22.36 3.78 -32.97
C LEU A 16 23.44 3.51 -31.90
N ARG A 17 24.40 4.45 -31.78
CA ARG A 17 25.32 4.50 -30.65
C ARG A 17 24.78 5.47 -29.61
N TYR A 18 24.95 5.12 -28.34
CA TYR A 18 24.48 5.94 -27.22
C TYR A 18 25.53 5.99 -26.12
N THR A 19 25.50 7.08 -25.35
CA THR A 19 26.26 7.24 -24.11
C THR A 19 25.25 7.55 -23.02
N ILE A 20 25.40 6.90 -21.86
CA ILE A 20 24.55 7.16 -20.70
C ILE A 20 25.27 8.16 -19.80
N GLU A 21 24.61 9.27 -19.52
CA GLU A 21 25.04 10.22 -18.51
C GLU A 21 24.07 10.18 -17.33
N LEU A 22 24.63 10.12 -16.12
CA LEU A 22 23.85 10.28 -14.91
C LEU A 22 23.64 11.78 -14.65
N GLN A 23 22.44 12.12 -14.24
CA GLN A 23 22.10 13.48 -13.86
C GLN A 23 22.66 13.80 -12.46
N GLU A 24 23.24 14.98 -12.28
CA GLU A 24 23.89 15.37 -11.03
C GLU A 24 22.89 15.64 -9.89
N ASP A 25 21.73 16.23 -10.22
CA ASP A 25 20.71 16.66 -9.26
C ASP A 25 19.64 15.61 -8.97
N ASP A 26 19.58 14.51 -9.73
CA ASP A 26 18.60 13.41 -9.62
C ASP A 26 17.12 13.86 -9.56
N LEU A 27 16.84 15.07 -10.05
CA LEU A 27 15.48 15.62 -10.08
C LEU A 27 14.78 15.22 -11.40
N PRO A 28 13.60 14.60 -11.35
CA PRO A 28 12.86 14.19 -12.55
C PRO A 28 12.33 15.37 -13.38
N GLY A 29 12.33 16.58 -12.81
CA GLY A 29 11.86 17.80 -13.43
C GLY A 29 10.42 18.16 -13.06
N GLN A 30 10.31 19.29 -12.36
CA GLN A 30 9.08 19.91 -11.89
C GLN A 30 8.96 21.32 -12.45
N LYS A 31 7.73 21.72 -12.75
CA LYS A 31 7.41 23.08 -13.17
C LYS A 31 7.48 24.01 -11.97
N MET A 32 8.36 25.01 -12.05
CA MET A 32 8.54 26.03 -11.04
C MET A 32 7.46 27.12 -11.14
N PRO A 33 7.23 27.91 -10.07
CA PRO A 33 6.24 29.00 -10.08
C PRO A 33 6.48 30.09 -11.14
N ASN A 34 7.74 30.30 -11.53
CA ASN A 34 8.14 31.22 -12.62
C ASN A 34 7.83 30.65 -14.02
N GLY A 35 7.32 29.43 -14.12
CA GLY A 35 7.03 28.74 -15.38
C GLY A 35 8.21 27.97 -15.99
N SER A 36 9.42 28.06 -15.41
CA SER A 36 10.56 27.26 -15.86
C SER A 36 10.45 25.82 -15.36
N TRP A 37 11.26 24.94 -15.94
CA TRP A 37 11.42 23.56 -15.49
C TRP A 37 12.80 23.41 -14.85
N ASN A 38 12.97 22.40 -14.00
CA ASN A 38 14.29 21.95 -13.53
C ASN A 38 14.60 20.52 -13.96
N GLY A 39 15.81 20.08 -13.61
CA GLY A 39 16.24 18.69 -13.65
C GLY A 39 16.17 18.06 -15.04
N LEU A 40 15.68 16.83 -15.13
CA LEU A 40 15.70 16.08 -16.39
C LEU A 40 14.88 16.80 -17.48
N VAL A 41 13.72 17.35 -17.11
CA VAL A 41 12.84 18.07 -18.06
C VAL A 41 13.54 19.32 -18.59
N GLU A 42 14.22 20.09 -17.73
CA GLU A 42 15.01 21.25 -18.16
C GLU A 42 16.11 20.86 -19.15
N ARG A 43 16.89 19.81 -18.81
CA ARG A 43 17.98 19.33 -19.69
C ARG A 43 17.48 18.88 -21.06
N LEU A 44 16.28 18.29 -21.13
CA LEU A 44 15.64 17.89 -22.38
C LEU A 44 15.18 19.10 -23.19
N ILE A 45 14.56 20.10 -22.55
CA ILE A 45 14.13 21.35 -23.19
C ILE A 45 15.34 22.11 -23.74
N GLU A 46 16.42 22.19 -22.97
CA GLU A 46 17.68 22.84 -23.36
C GLU A 46 18.52 22.00 -24.34
N ARG A 47 18.05 20.80 -24.72
CA ARG A 47 18.76 19.85 -25.60
C ARG A 47 20.18 19.51 -25.13
N LYS A 48 20.40 19.52 -23.80
CA LYS A 48 21.62 18.99 -23.19
C LYS A 48 21.66 17.47 -23.18
N VAL A 49 20.50 16.82 -23.32
CA VAL A 49 20.34 15.37 -23.49
C VAL A 49 19.30 15.11 -24.57
N ASP A 50 19.52 14.09 -25.39
CA ASP A 50 18.62 13.75 -26.50
C ASP A 50 17.44 12.88 -26.05
N VAL A 51 17.65 12.02 -25.06
CA VAL A 51 16.66 11.05 -24.56
C VAL A 51 16.68 11.04 -23.04
N GLY A 52 15.49 11.17 -22.45
CA GLY A 52 15.29 11.12 -21.00
C GLY A 52 15.19 9.69 -20.47
N GLY A 53 15.50 9.52 -19.18
CA GLY A 53 15.20 8.29 -18.45
C GLY A 53 13.70 8.06 -18.25
N PRO A 54 13.33 7.02 -17.48
CA PRO A 54 11.94 6.73 -17.14
C PRO A 54 11.27 7.90 -16.42
N LEU A 55 10.19 8.43 -17.00
CA LEU A 55 9.48 9.58 -16.46
C LEU A 55 7.97 9.36 -16.54
N HIS A 56 7.24 9.82 -15.52
CA HIS A 56 5.78 9.81 -15.54
C HIS A 56 5.24 10.84 -16.54
N ILE A 57 4.37 10.37 -17.44
CA ILE A 57 3.62 11.20 -18.38
C ILE A 57 2.58 12.00 -17.60
N THR A 58 2.61 13.32 -17.72
CA THR A 58 1.67 14.25 -17.09
C THR A 58 1.31 15.35 -18.07
N SER A 59 0.14 15.97 -17.94
CA SER A 59 -0.32 17.00 -18.89
C SER A 59 0.64 18.19 -18.97
N ASP A 60 1.26 18.60 -17.87
CA ASP A 60 2.23 19.70 -17.90
C ASP A 60 3.50 19.33 -18.66
N ARG A 61 4.01 18.09 -18.49
CA ARG A 61 5.21 17.62 -19.19
C ARG A 61 4.95 17.37 -20.68
N GLU A 62 3.78 16.85 -21.02
CA GLU A 62 3.37 16.58 -22.41
C GLU A 62 3.25 17.88 -23.25
N ARG A 63 3.07 19.04 -22.61
CA ARG A 63 3.07 20.34 -23.29
C ARG A 63 4.46 20.80 -23.74
N VAL A 64 5.52 20.23 -23.17
CA VAL A 64 6.91 20.67 -23.39
C VAL A 64 7.82 19.56 -23.90
N LEU A 65 7.41 18.30 -23.76
CA LEU A 65 8.14 17.12 -24.18
C LEU A 65 7.22 16.16 -24.93
N ASP A 66 7.77 15.48 -25.93
CA ASP A 66 7.13 14.36 -26.60
C ASP A 66 7.47 13.04 -25.89
N PHE A 67 6.47 12.19 -25.69
CA PHE A 67 6.61 10.88 -25.05
C PHE A 67 6.41 9.73 -26.04
N THR A 68 7.14 8.65 -25.82
CA THR A 68 6.88 7.37 -26.49
C THR A 68 5.69 6.66 -25.84
N LYS A 69 5.24 5.56 -26.45
CA LYS A 69 4.23 4.71 -25.81
C LYS A 69 4.76 4.18 -24.47
N PRO A 70 3.92 4.18 -23.41
CA PRO A 70 4.36 3.73 -22.10
C PRO A 70 4.81 2.27 -22.13
N ILE A 71 6.00 2.00 -21.59
CA ILE A 71 6.57 0.65 -21.49
C ILE A 71 5.90 -0.13 -20.35
N VAL A 72 5.54 0.58 -19.27
CA VAL A 72 4.91 0.03 -18.06
C VAL A 72 3.69 0.87 -17.72
N ASN A 73 2.57 0.21 -17.46
CA ASN A 73 1.37 0.87 -16.97
C ASN A 73 1.47 1.05 -15.45
N SER A 74 1.44 2.29 -14.98
CA SER A 74 1.37 2.60 -13.54
C SER A 74 -0.07 2.70 -13.07
N GLY A 75 -0.37 2.17 -11.89
CA GLY A 75 -1.64 2.36 -11.18
C GLY A 75 -1.40 2.78 -9.73
N ILE A 76 -2.39 3.41 -9.11
CA ILE A 76 -2.33 3.78 -7.69
C ILE A 76 -2.78 2.56 -6.88
N SER A 77 -1.96 2.12 -5.94
CA SER A 77 -2.30 1.07 -4.97
C SER A 77 -1.89 1.51 -3.56
N TYR A 78 -2.65 1.05 -2.57
CA TYR A 78 -2.32 1.27 -1.16
C TYR A 78 -1.49 0.10 -0.65
N LEU A 79 -0.31 0.41 -0.14
CA LEU A 79 0.49 -0.55 0.61
C LEU A 79 0.15 -0.42 2.09
N ILE A 80 -0.57 -1.40 2.63
CA ILE A 80 -0.95 -1.45 4.04
C ILE A 80 -0.22 -2.63 4.68
N LYS A 81 0.39 -2.39 5.84
CA LYS A 81 0.96 -3.48 6.63
C LYS A 81 -0.16 -4.42 7.07
N GLU A 82 0.02 -5.72 6.81
CA GLU A 82 -0.92 -6.74 7.26
C GLU A 82 -1.20 -6.59 8.77
N ALA A 83 -2.48 -6.56 9.13
CA ALA A 83 -2.87 -6.55 10.53
C ALA A 83 -2.42 -7.87 11.14
N ARG A 84 -1.61 -7.81 12.19
CA ARG A 84 -1.31 -9.01 12.98
C ARG A 84 -2.63 -9.49 13.59
N VAL A 85 -3.19 -10.56 13.04
CA VAL A 85 -4.29 -11.29 13.68
C VAL A 85 -3.78 -11.68 15.07
N GLN A 86 -4.31 -11.07 16.11
CA GLN A 86 -3.97 -11.48 17.47
C GLN A 86 -4.34 -12.96 17.59
N ALA A 87 -3.41 -13.76 18.09
CA ALA A 87 -3.64 -15.17 18.32
C ALA A 87 -4.92 -15.34 19.14
N ARG A 88 -5.78 -16.27 18.70
CA ARG A 88 -7.09 -16.56 19.29
C ARG A 88 -6.94 -16.81 20.78
N SER A 89 -7.22 -15.80 21.60
CA SER A 89 -7.12 -15.91 23.06
C SER A 89 -8.39 -16.56 23.60
N ILE A 90 -8.25 -17.41 24.62
CA ILE A 90 -9.39 -18.04 25.31
C ILE A 90 -10.30 -16.96 25.94
N SER A 91 -9.76 -15.77 26.20
CA SER A 91 -10.54 -14.59 26.63
C SER A 91 -11.66 -14.19 25.66
N LEU A 92 -11.54 -14.51 24.36
CA LEU A 92 -12.60 -14.26 23.36
C LEU A 92 -13.90 -15.03 23.67
N ILE A 93 -13.83 -16.14 24.44
CA ILE A 93 -15.03 -16.90 24.84
C ILE A 93 -15.82 -16.15 25.92
N PHE A 94 -15.13 -15.38 26.77
CA PHE A 94 -15.73 -14.61 27.85
C PHE A 94 -16.11 -13.18 27.44
N GLU A 95 -15.55 -12.68 26.33
CA GLU A 95 -15.82 -11.35 25.76
C GLU A 95 -17.30 -11.04 25.41
N PRO A 96 -18.16 -11.96 24.93
CA PRO A 96 -19.49 -11.58 24.47
C PRO A 96 -20.45 -11.14 25.58
N PHE A 97 -20.15 -11.46 26.85
CA PHE A 97 -21.01 -11.12 28.00
C PHE A 97 -20.22 -10.41 29.09
N SER A 98 -20.86 -9.43 29.74
CA SER A 98 -20.28 -8.74 30.90
C SER A 98 -20.01 -9.72 32.06
N THR A 99 -19.04 -9.39 32.90
CA THR A 99 -18.71 -10.14 34.13
C THR A 99 -19.93 -10.29 35.05
N GLU A 100 -20.83 -9.30 35.05
CA GLU A 100 -22.09 -9.33 35.79
C GLU A 100 -22.99 -10.49 35.36
N VAL A 101 -23.11 -10.75 34.05
CA VAL A 101 -23.93 -11.84 33.51
C VAL A 101 -23.36 -13.18 33.96
N TRP A 102 -22.05 -13.35 33.88
CA TRP A 102 -21.37 -14.57 34.36
C TRP A 102 -21.58 -14.81 35.85
N LEU A 103 -21.50 -13.76 36.67
CA LEU A 103 -21.78 -13.85 38.11
C LEU A 103 -23.25 -14.21 38.38
N THR A 104 -24.19 -13.62 37.64
CA THR A 104 -25.62 -13.92 37.80
C THR A 104 -25.94 -15.37 37.43
N LEU A 105 -25.30 -15.92 36.39
CA LEU A 105 -25.44 -17.34 36.01
C LEU A 105 -24.95 -18.27 37.13
N LEU A 106 -23.80 -17.96 37.74
CA LEU A 106 -23.27 -18.73 38.88
C LEU A 106 -24.20 -18.69 40.09
N ILE A 107 -24.72 -17.51 40.44
CA ILE A 107 -25.64 -17.34 41.57
C ILE A 107 -26.96 -18.09 41.29
N ALA A 108 -27.52 -17.94 40.10
CA ALA A 108 -28.74 -18.63 39.69
C ALA A 108 -28.59 -20.16 39.78
N PHE A 109 -27.44 -20.70 39.34
CA PHE A 109 -27.14 -22.12 39.43
C PHE A 109 -27.14 -22.62 40.89
N ILE A 110 -26.53 -21.87 41.81
CA ILE A 110 -26.50 -22.21 43.24
C ILE A 110 -27.92 -22.18 43.84
N ILE A 111 -28.70 -21.14 43.55
CA ILE A 111 -30.09 -21.01 44.04
C ILE A 111 -30.95 -22.19 43.57
N ILE A 112 -30.88 -22.52 42.28
CA ILE A 112 -31.61 -23.65 41.70
C ILE A 112 -31.17 -24.95 42.36
N SER A 113 -29.87 -25.18 42.56
CA SER A 113 -29.36 -26.37 43.22
C SER A 113 -29.89 -26.53 44.65
N ILE A 114 -29.90 -25.45 45.43
CA ILE A 114 -30.46 -25.44 46.79
C ILE A 114 -31.97 -25.72 46.77
N LEU A 115 -32.70 -25.07 45.86
CA LEU A 115 -34.14 -25.27 45.72
C LEU A 115 -34.45 -26.74 45.40
N PHE A 116 -33.78 -27.33 44.41
CA PHE A 116 -33.93 -28.75 44.08
C PHE A 116 -33.59 -29.65 45.27
N TYR A 117 -32.51 -29.36 46.00
CA TYR A 117 -32.14 -30.12 47.19
C TYR A 117 -33.24 -30.09 48.25
N THR A 118 -33.82 -28.91 48.52
CA THR A 118 -34.91 -28.76 49.49
C THR A 118 -36.18 -29.47 49.03
N ILE A 119 -36.55 -29.36 47.75
CA ILE A 119 -37.71 -30.05 47.19
C ILE A 119 -37.55 -31.56 47.30
N CYS A 120 -36.40 -32.12 46.91
CA CYS A 120 -36.13 -33.55 47.03
C CYS A 120 -36.11 -34.04 48.49
N ARG A 121 -35.76 -33.18 49.45
CA ARG A 121 -35.75 -33.53 50.88
C ARG A 121 -37.11 -33.40 51.56
N VAL A 122 -37.99 -32.51 51.08
CA VAL A 122 -39.29 -32.20 51.69
C VAL A 122 -40.45 -32.90 50.97
N SER A 123 -40.28 -33.28 49.69
CA SER A 123 -41.27 -34.08 48.95
C SER A 123 -41.41 -35.48 49.59
N PRO A 124 -42.59 -35.84 50.11
CA PRO A 124 -42.83 -37.12 50.76
C PRO A 124 -43.28 -38.21 49.76
N TYR A 125 -42.58 -38.31 48.62
CA TYR A 125 -42.67 -39.39 47.63
C TYR A 125 -41.28 -39.67 47.05
#